data_AF-A0A920CKR4-F1
#
_entry.id   AF-A0A920CKR4-F1
#
_cell.length_a   1.000
_cell.length_b   1.000
_cell.length_c   1.000
_cell.angle_alpha   90.00
_cell.angle_beta   90.00
_cell.angle_gamma   90.00
#
_symmetry.space_group_name_H-M   'P 1'
#
loop_
_entity.id
_entity.type
_entity.pdbx_description
1 polymer ?
#
loop_
_entity_poly.entity_id
_entity_poly.type
_entity_poly.pdbx_seq_one_letter_code
_entity_poly.pdbx_strand_id
1 'polypeptide(L)' 'MNGVVVQGSNDRAAWTDLTAPVTGAAEGVWTYLDNAKLLDSGDYRYLRIYNGASWNGNLAEAEFYGELGTNNAL' A
#
# COMPACT_ATOMS: atom_id res chain seq x y z
N MET A 1 4.83 -12.45 -2.94
CA MET A 1 4.16 -11.25 -2.38
C MET A 1 3.42 -11.49 -1.07
N ASN A 2 3.32 -12.72 -0.54
CA ASN A 2 2.72 -12.91 0.79
C ASN A 2 3.45 -12.07 1.87
N GLY A 3 2.69 -11.45 2.76
CA GLY A 3 3.19 -10.55 3.80
C GLY A 3 3.45 -9.12 3.34
N VAL A 4 3.28 -8.80 2.05
CA VAL A 4 3.38 -7.42 1.56
C VAL A 4 2.24 -6.58 2.11
N VAL A 5 2.56 -5.36 2.53
CA VAL A 5 1.62 -4.28 2.89
C VAL A 5 1.93 -3.04 2.06
N VAL A 6 0.91 -2.22 1.80
CA VAL A 6 1.11 -0.83 1.38
C VAL A 6 1.20 0.03 2.63
N GLN A 7 2.19 0.91 2.68
CA GLN A 7 2.36 1.88 3.76
C GLN A 7 2.31 3.31 3.25
N GLY A 8 1.71 4.19 4.04
CA GLY A 8 1.61 5.62 3.80
C GLY A 8 2.47 6.43 4.76
N SER A 9 2.98 7.56 4.29
CA SER A 9 3.72 8.53 5.10
C SER A 9 3.54 9.95 4.55
N ASN A 10 3.61 10.95 5.45
CA ASN A 10 3.64 12.36 5.08
C ASN A 10 5.01 13.01 5.29
N ASP A 11 5.97 12.31 5.91
CA ASP A 11 7.30 12.83 6.26
C ASP A 11 8.48 11.91 5.86
N ARG A 12 8.18 10.71 5.33
CA ARG A 12 9.12 9.61 5.01
C ARG A 12 9.81 8.96 6.21
N ALA A 13 9.52 9.38 7.44
CA ALA A 13 10.09 8.85 8.67
C ALA A 13 9.10 7.92 9.39
N ALA A 14 7.88 8.39 9.63
CA ALA A 14 6.79 7.60 10.20
C ALA A 14 5.97 6.96 9.07
N TRP A 15 5.67 5.67 9.21
CA TRP A 15 4.94 4.90 8.20
C TRP A 15 3.77 4.17 8.84
N THR A 16 2.60 4.25 8.22
CA THR A 16 1.35 3.59 8.63
C THR A 16 1.00 2.49 7.64
N ASP A 17 0.64 1.30 8.10
CA ASP A 17 0.07 0.25 7.25
C ASP A 17 -1.31 0.68 6.76
N LEU A 18 -1.48 0.77 5.44
CA LEU A 18 -2.75 1.15 4.80
C LEU A 18 -3.60 -0.07 4.44
N THR A 19 -2.97 -1.24 4.32
CA THR A 19 -3.62 -2.49 3.93
C THR A 19 -3.30 -3.60 4.91
N ALA A 20 -4.19 -4.58 5.03
CA ALA A 20 -3.82 -5.85 5.62
C ALA A 20 -2.70 -6.54 4.80
N PRO A 21 -1.86 -7.40 5.41
CA PRO A 21 -0.84 -8.14 4.69
C PRO A 21 -1.46 -9.07 3.63
N VAL A 22 -0.86 -9.08 2.44
CA VAL A 22 -1.28 -9.97 1.35
C VAL A 22 -1.12 -11.44 1.77
N THR A 23 -2.13 -12.26 1.45
CA THR A 23 -2.12 -13.71 1.65
C THR A 23 -2.56 -14.44 0.38
N GLY A 24 -2.03 -15.64 0.13
CA GLY A 24 -2.43 -16.46 -1.00
C GLY A 24 -1.97 -15.94 -2.38
N ALA A 25 -0.96 -15.08 -2.43
CA ALA A 25 -0.42 -14.58 -3.68
C ALA A 25 0.16 -15.72 -4.55
N ALA A 26 -0.15 -15.69 -5.84
CA ALA A 26 0.31 -16.64 -6.85
C ALA A 26 0.91 -15.90 -8.05
N GLU A 27 1.82 -16.55 -8.77
CA GLU A 27 2.48 -15.99 -9.94
C GLU A 27 1.47 -15.72 -11.08
N GLY A 28 1.61 -14.56 -11.73
CA GLY A 28 0.73 -14.15 -12.84
C GLY A 28 -0.71 -13.81 -12.45
N VAL A 29 -1.02 -13.77 -11.14
CA VAL A 29 -2.36 -13.47 -10.63
C VAL A 29 -2.37 -12.12 -9.94
N TRP A 30 -3.31 -11.26 -10.34
CA TRP A 30 -3.56 -9.99 -9.67
C TRP A 30 -4.06 -10.19 -8.24
N THR A 31 -3.45 -9.49 -7.29
CA THR A 31 -3.97 -9.38 -5.92
C THR A 31 -4.71 -8.05 -5.80
N TYR A 32 -6.02 -8.10 -5.61
CA TYR A 32 -6.84 -6.90 -5.45
C TYR A 32 -7.13 -6.62 -3.98
N LEU A 33 -6.70 -5.44 -3.50
CA LEU A 33 -6.96 -4.95 -2.16
C LEU A 33 -8.07 -3.89 -2.24
N ASP A 34 -9.30 -4.33 -2.05
CA ASP A 34 -10.49 -3.47 -2.04
C ASP A 34 -10.64 -2.71 -0.72
N ASN A 35 -11.63 -1.82 -0.65
CA ASN A 35 -11.91 -1.00 0.53
C ASN A 35 -12.08 -1.82 1.83
N ALA A 36 -12.55 -3.07 1.74
CA ALA A 36 -12.70 -3.93 2.91
C ALA A 36 -11.37 -4.43 3.49
N LYS A 37 -10.28 -4.32 2.73
CA LYS A 37 -8.92 -4.72 3.13
C LYS A 37 -8.03 -3.51 3.46
N LEU A 38 -8.56 -2.30 3.38
CA LEU A 38 -7.90 -1.09 3.86
C LEU A 38 -7.99 -1.02 5.38
N LEU A 39 -6.85 -0.75 6.01
CA LEU A 39 -6.74 -0.44 7.44
C LEU A 39 -6.84 1.06 7.68
N ASP A 40 -6.35 1.85 6.72
CA ASP A 40 -6.39 3.31 6.73
C ASP A 40 -6.48 3.84 5.29
N SER A 41 -7.25 4.90 5.09
CA SER A 41 -7.48 5.53 3.79
C SER A 41 -7.36 7.06 3.84
N GLY A 42 -6.55 7.59 4.77
CA GLY A 42 -6.26 9.01 4.87
C GLY A 42 -5.42 9.54 3.70
N ASP A 43 -5.15 10.85 3.72
CA ASP A 43 -4.31 11.50 2.72
C ASP A 43 -2.82 11.26 3.01
N TYR A 44 -2.13 10.61 2.07
CA TYR A 44 -0.69 10.34 2.16
C TYR A 44 0.07 10.87 0.96
N ARG A 45 1.15 11.61 1.21
CA ARG A 45 2.05 12.12 0.17
C ARG A 45 3.00 11.05 -0.38
N TYR A 46 3.41 10.11 0.46
CA TYR A 46 4.36 9.07 0.12
C TYR A 46 3.74 7.70 0.37
N LEU A 47 3.85 6.84 -0.63
CA LEU A 47 3.46 5.43 -0.53
C LEU A 47 4.71 4.56 -0.69
N ARG A 48 4.73 3.43 0.00
CA ARG A 48 5.70 2.36 -0.28
C ARG A 48 5.03 1.00 -0.21
N ILE A 49 5.56 0.07 -0.99
CA ILE A 49 5.24 -1.35 -0.90
C ILE A 49 6.32 -1.96 -0.02
N TYR A 50 5.91 -2.54 1.10
CA TYR A 50 6.81 -3.02 2.14
C TYR A 50 6.51 -4.46 2.50
N ASN A 51 7.56 -5.20 2.86
CA ASN A 51 7.43 -6.52 3.45
C ASN A 51 8.43 -6.61 4.60
N GLY A 52 7.94 -6.93 5.81
CA GLY A 52 8.79 -7.07 7.00
C GLY A 52 9.63 -8.35 7.01
N ALA A 53 9.33 -9.31 6.13
CA ALA A 53 10.14 -10.50 5.93
C ALA A 53 11.30 -10.25 4.95
N SER A 54 12.23 -11.21 4.86
CA SER A 54 13.26 -11.20 3.82
C SER A 54 12.63 -11.28 2.43
N TRP A 55 12.62 -10.16 1.71
CA TRP A 55 12.11 -10.06 0.35
C TRP A 55 13.05 -9.23 -0.54
N ASN A 56 13.03 -9.50 -1.83
CA ASN A 56 13.90 -8.85 -2.82
C ASN A 56 13.19 -7.72 -3.58
N GLY A 57 11.98 -7.33 -3.16
CA GLY A 57 11.20 -6.29 -3.85
C GLY A 57 10.65 -6.68 -5.22
N ASN A 58 10.65 -7.98 -5.56
CA ASN A 58 10.14 -8.44 -6.87
C ASN A 58 8.64 -8.20 -6.98
N LEU A 59 8.26 -7.33 -7.91
CA LEU A 59 6.89 -6.98 -8.25
C LEU A 59 6.81 -6.69 -9.73
N ALA A 60 5.86 -7.31 -10.43
CA ALA A 60 5.66 -7.07 -11.86
C ALA A 60 4.99 -5.71 -12.11
N GLU A 61 3.95 -5.38 -11.33
CA GLU A 61 3.15 -4.18 -11.50
C GLU A 61 2.46 -3.77 -10.18
N ALA A 62 2.16 -2.47 -10.05
CA ALA A 62 1.38 -1.91 -8.96
C ALA A 62 0.48 -0.79 -9.47
N GLU A 63 -0.78 -0.81 -9.06
CA GLU A 63 -1.75 0.23 -9.37
C GLU A 63 -2.33 0.77 -8.06
N PHE A 64 -2.47 2.09 -7.98
CA PHE A 64 -3.05 2.77 -6.84
C PHE A 64 -4.27 3.56 -7.30
N TYR A 65 -5.38 3.33 -6.62
CA TYR A 65 -6.66 3.99 -6.88
C TYR A 65 -7.03 4.79 -5.64
N GLY A 66 -7.49 6.01 -5.86
CA GLY A 66 -7.88 6.90 -4.78
C GLY A 66 -8.39 8.22 -5.30
N GLU A 67 -8.84 9.05 -4.38
CA GLU A 67 -9.25 10.42 -4.65
C GLU A 67 -8.16 11.37 -4.14
N LEU A 68 -8.05 12.54 -4.77
CA LEU A 68 -7.15 13.58 -4.29
C LEU A 68 -7.85 14.36 -3.18
N GLY A 69 -7.31 14.30 -1.97
CA GLY A 69 -7.71 15.20 -0.89
C GLY A 69 -7.57 16.65 -1.34
N THR A 70 -8.68 17.39 -1.37
CA THR A 70 -8.66 18.81 -1.71
C THR A 70 -8.10 19.58 -0.52
N ASN A 71 -6.78 19.76 -0.48
CA ASN A 71 -6.18 20.76 0.39
C ASN A 71 -6.54 22.14 -0.17
N ASN A 72 -7.70 22.66 0.25
CA ASN A 72 -8.09 24.06 0.09
C ASN A 72 -7.23 24.93 1.02
N ALA A 73 -5.91 24.94 0.80
CA ALA A 73 -5.05 25.96 1.36
C ALA A 73 -5.19 27.19 0.46
N LEU A 74 -6.08 28.10 0.88
CA LEU A 74 -6.17 29.49 0.40
C LEU A 74 -4.91 30.28 0.77
#